data_AF-A0A7I9Z4N1-F1
#
_entry.id   AF-A0A7I9Z4N1-F1
#
_cell.length_a   1.000
_cell.length_b   1.000
_cell.length_c   1.000
_cell.angle_alpha   90.00
_cell.angle_beta   90.00
_cell.angle_gamma   90.00
#
_symmetry.space_group_name_H-M   'P 1'
#
loop_
_entity.id
_entity.type
_entity.pdbx_description
1 polymer ?
#
loop_
_entity_poly.entity_id
_entity_poly.type
_entity_poly.pdbx_seq_one_letter_code
_entity_poly.pdbx_strand_id
1 'polypeptide(L)'
;MRTIAYRRAAVAGLAAIALIAAGCSNGKSGDASTPPQTSVNASSASNTPAPPTEVKLKGESDVEVTLTGPIAAKYSSATESQRQALGKPLTGDRNAGKRDSGLVFQQFQGGVITAKNDAAGTPAYITLGKIRDAWNIPRAPDGTPAVTGSNGSAGPLGFPTSDVDAVGDLQVSTFEHGKIEYNPQTGQVEVTVNDKVVPSGL
;
A
#
# COMPACT_ATOMS: atom_id res chain seq x y z
N MET A 1 5.81 53.18 -0.75
CA MET A 1 4.49 53.83 -0.92
C MET A 1 3.42 52.75 -0.90
N ARG A 2 2.43 52.92 -0.02
CA ARG A 2 1.09 52.31 0.03
C ARG A 2 0.97 50.77 0.04
N THR A 3 0.71 50.30 1.26
CA THR A 3 0.18 49.01 1.72
C THR A 3 -1.10 48.57 1.01
N ILE A 4 -1.18 47.28 0.63
CA ILE A 4 -2.43 46.61 0.23
C ILE A 4 -2.73 45.54 1.29
N ALA A 5 -3.83 45.74 2.00
CA ALA A 5 -4.34 44.84 3.03
C ALA A 5 -5.22 43.76 2.39
N TYR A 6 -4.90 42.48 2.63
CA TYR A 6 -5.81 41.37 2.35
C TYR A 6 -6.40 40.86 3.67
N ARG A 7 -7.71 41.02 3.79
CA ARG A 7 -8.51 40.63 4.95
C ARG A 7 -8.70 39.11 4.97
N ARG A 8 -8.44 38.49 6.13
CA ARG A 8 -8.77 37.09 6.42
C ARG A 8 -10.26 36.99 6.77
N ALA A 9 -10.98 36.04 6.17
CA ALA A 9 -12.31 35.63 6.61
C ALA A 9 -12.17 34.25 7.27
N ALA A 10 -12.42 34.19 8.58
CA ALA A 10 -12.57 32.96 9.33
C ALA A 10 -14.06 32.57 9.33
N VAL A 11 -14.38 31.33 8.98
CA VAL A 11 -15.71 30.76 9.15
C VAL A 11 -15.59 29.60 10.13
N ALA A 12 -16.13 29.80 11.33
CA ALA A 12 -16.35 28.75 12.31
C ALA A 12 -17.71 28.10 12.01
N GLY A 13 -17.72 26.80 11.73
CA GLY A 13 -18.93 26.00 11.53
C GLY A 13 -18.99 24.89 12.57
N LEU A 14 -19.82 25.08 13.59
CA LEU A 14 -20.07 24.16 14.69
C LEU A 14 -21.40 23.46 14.39
N ALA A 15 -21.39 22.16 14.11
CA ALA A 15 -22.60 21.38 13.88
C ALA A 15 -22.60 20.15 14.81
N ALA A 16 -23.50 20.18 15.80
CA ALA A 16 -23.81 19.09 16.69
C ALA A 16 -24.73 18.08 15.98
N ILE A 17 -24.45 16.79 16.11
CA ILE A 17 -25.36 15.73 15.69
C ILE A 17 -25.92 15.04 16.93
N ALA A 18 -27.25 15.06 17.01
CA ALA A 18 -28.06 14.53 18.09
C ALA A 18 -28.12 12.99 18.07
N LEU A 19 -28.00 12.38 19.26
CA LEU A 19 -28.28 10.98 19.51
C LEU A 19 -29.80 10.77 19.57
N ILE A 20 -30.34 9.98 18.63
CA ILE A 20 -31.72 9.48 18.73
C ILE A 20 -31.67 8.14 19.48
N ALA A 21 -32.11 8.17 20.73
CA ALA A 21 -32.45 6.97 21.50
C ALA A 21 -33.83 6.48 21.04
N ALA A 22 -33.89 5.24 20.52
CA ALA A 22 -35.15 4.57 20.20
C ALA A 22 -35.58 3.69 21.38
N GLY A 23 -36.86 3.81 21.73
CA GLY A 23 -37.46 3.39 22.99
C GLY A 23 -37.58 1.88 23.20
N CYS A 24 -37.34 1.49 24.46
CA CYS A 24 -37.90 0.28 25.04
C CYS A 24 -39.42 0.43 25.18
N SER A 25 -40.20 -0.54 24.70
CA SER A 25 -41.60 -0.66 25.06
C SER A 25 -41.77 -1.85 26.03
N ASN A 26 -42.35 -1.55 27.20
CA ASN A 26 -42.71 -2.53 28.23
C ASN A 26 -44.15 -3.00 28.01
N GLY A 27 -44.32 -4.25 27.57
CA GLY A 27 -45.60 -4.96 27.55
C GLY A 27 -45.77 -5.86 28.79
N LYS A 28 -46.95 -5.76 29.43
CA LYS A 28 -47.40 -6.38 30.68
C LYS A 28 -47.45 -7.92 30.61
N SER A 29 -47.04 -8.57 31.71
CA SER A 29 -46.99 -10.03 31.95
C SER A 29 -48.35 -10.74 31.99
N GLY A 30 -48.36 -11.99 31.52
CA GLY A 30 -49.37 -13.04 31.77
C GLY A 30 -48.77 -14.43 31.45
N ASP A 31 -48.77 -15.31 32.45
CA ASP A 31 -48.14 -16.64 32.51
C ASP A 31 -48.51 -17.63 31.37
N ALA A 32 -47.50 -18.30 30.80
CA ALA A 32 -47.37 -19.78 30.73
C ALA A 32 -46.27 -20.22 29.73
N SER A 33 -45.39 -21.10 30.21
CA SER A 33 -44.62 -22.13 29.50
C SER A 33 -43.42 -21.77 28.59
N THR A 34 -42.32 -22.46 28.93
CA THR A 34 -41.11 -22.81 28.17
C THR A 34 -40.05 -21.74 27.89
N PRO A 35 -38.76 -21.97 28.26
CA PRO A 35 -37.68 -21.07 27.92
C PRO A 35 -37.36 -21.18 26.42
N PRO A 36 -37.45 -20.11 25.62
CA PRO A 36 -36.90 -20.15 24.28
C PRO A 36 -35.37 -20.12 24.41
N GLN A 37 -34.76 -21.12 23.78
CA GLN A 37 -33.31 -21.26 23.71
C GLN A 37 -32.70 -19.97 23.20
N THR A 38 -31.62 -19.56 23.87
CA THR A 38 -30.67 -18.55 23.43
C THR A 38 -30.42 -18.73 21.94
N SER A 39 -31.00 -17.84 21.14
CA SER A 39 -30.60 -17.68 19.75
C SER A 39 -29.17 -17.16 19.82
N VAL A 40 -28.22 -18.08 19.62
CA VAL A 40 -26.85 -17.74 19.30
C VAL A 40 -26.94 -16.86 18.06
N ASN A 41 -26.71 -15.58 18.28
CA ASN A 41 -26.50 -14.59 17.25
C ASN A 41 -25.41 -15.18 16.35
N ALA A 42 -25.82 -15.73 15.21
CA ALA A 42 -24.93 -16.23 14.20
C ALA A 42 -24.15 -15.01 13.71
N SER A 43 -22.98 -14.78 14.33
CA SER A 43 -21.94 -13.95 13.77
C SER A 43 -21.78 -14.45 12.35
N SER A 44 -22.30 -13.67 11.41
CA SER A 44 -22.07 -13.88 10.00
C SER A 44 -20.58 -13.64 9.81
N ALA A 45 -19.79 -14.71 9.99
CA ALA A 45 -18.41 -14.71 9.58
C ALA A 45 -18.46 -14.40 8.09
N SER A 46 -17.98 -13.21 7.73
CA SER A 46 -17.71 -12.84 6.35
C SER A 46 -16.85 -13.95 5.77
N ASN A 47 -17.46 -14.79 4.94
CA ASN A 47 -16.84 -15.96 4.32
C ASN A 47 -15.93 -15.50 3.17
N THR A 48 -15.06 -14.53 3.42
CA THR A 48 -14.03 -14.10 2.48
C THR A 48 -13.04 -15.25 2.35
N PRO A 49 -12.88 -15.86 1.16
CA PRO A 49 -11.92 -16.93 0.96
C PRO A 49 -10.51 -16.46 1.38
N ALA A 50 -9.77 -17.35 2.06
CA ALA A 50 -8.39 -17.06 2.40
C ALA A 50 -7.58 -16.76 1.11
N PRO A 51 -6.70 -15.75 1.12
CA PRO A 51 -5.89 -15.43 -0.05
C PRO A 51 -5.01 -16.63 -0.43
N PRO A 52 -4.73 -16.82 -1.73
CA PRO A 52 -3.93 -17.93 -2.20
C PRO A 52 -2.50 -17.85 -1.67
N THR A 53 -1.94 -19.01 -1.32
CA THR A 53 -0.55 -19.13 -0.86
C THR A 53 0.44 -19.24 -2.00
N GLU A 54 -0.02 -19.62 -3.21
CA GLU A 54 0.80 -19.78 -4.40
C GLU A 54 0.07 -19.33 -5.67
N VAL A 55 0.81 -18.75 -6.62
CA VAL A 55 0.31 -18.41 -7.96
C VAL A 55 1.37 -18.78 -8.98
N LYS A 56 0.99 -19.60 -9.98
CA LYS A 56 1.88 -19.99 -11.08
C LYS A 56 1.65 -19.07 -12.28
N LEU A 57 2.73 -18.50 -12.81
CA LEU A 57 2.71 -17.59 -13.95
C LEU A 57 3.77 -17.99 -14.97
N LYS A 58 3.52 -17.70 -16.24
CA LYS A 58 4.60 -17.71 -17.24
C LYS A 58 5.44 -16.44 -17.08
N GLY A 59 6.69 -16.61 -16.69
CA GLY A 59 7.68 -15.55 -16.59
C GLY A 59 8.29 -15.17 -17.93
N GLU A 60 9.30 -14.32 -17.87
CA GLU A 60 10.14 -13.98 -19.01
C GLU A 60 10.76 -15.25 -19.63
N SER A 61 10.87 -15.28 -20.97
CA SER A 61 11.30 -16.47 -21.73
C SER A 61 10.41 -17.71 -21.57
N ASP A 62 9.15 -17.51 -21.17
CA ASP A 62 8.12 -18.56 -21.00
C ASP A 62 8.46 -19.65 -19.97
N VAL A 63 9.39 -19.37 -19.07
CA VAL A 63 9.70 -20.22 -17.91
C VAL A 63 8.65 -19.99 -16.81
N GLU A 64 8.11 -21.06 -16.22
CA GLU A 64 7.16 -20.94 -15.11
C GLU A 64 7.83 -20.31 -13.87
N VAL A 65 7.15 -19.35 -13.27
CA VAL A 65 7.50 -18.72 -11.99
C VAL A 65 6.37 -19.01 -11.01
N THR A 66 6.72 -19.50 -9.83
CA THR A 66 5.76 -19.70 -8.73
C THR A 66 5.93 -18.56 -7.73
N LEU A 67 4.94 -17.68 -7.65
CA LEU A 67 4.82 -16.69 -6.58
C LEU A 67 4.34 -17.40 -5.32
N THR A 68 4.85 -17.01 -4.15
CA THR A 68 4.48 -17.62 -2.87
C THR A 68 4.15 -16.57 -1.81
N GLY A 69 3.42 -16.98 -0.77
CA GLY A 69 3.18 -16.21 0.44
C GLY A 69 2.55 -14.82 0.17
N PRO A 70 3.03 -13.76 0.84
CA PRO A 70 2.56 -12.39 0.63
C PRO A 70 2.58 -11.91 -0.83
N ILE A 71 3.56 -12.38 -1.62
CA ILE A 71 3.70 -12.00 -3.02
C ILE A 71 2.56 -12.60 -3.87
N ALA A 72 2.26 -13.89 -3.65
CA ALA A 72 1.14 -14.57 -4.28
C ALA A 72 -0.19 -13.90 -3.93
N ALA A 73 -0.42 -13.69 -2.63
CA ALA A 73 -1.62 -13.02 -2.13
C ALA A 73 -1.81 -11.64 -2.78
N LYS A 74 -0.73 -10.84 -2.85
CA LYS A 74 -0.78 -9.51 -3.46
C LYS A 74 -1.07 -9.58 -4.95
N TYR A 75 -0.35 -10.41 -5.71
CA TYR A 75 -0.57 -10.53 -7.15
C TYR A 75 -2.02 -10.96 -7.47
N SER A 76 -2.58 -11.88 -6.70
CA SER A 76 -3.98 -12.31 -6.85
C SER A 76 -4.99 -11.23 -6.54
N SER A 77 -4.71 -10.38 -5.54
CA SER A 77 -5.58 -9.26 -5.17
C SER A 77 -5.42 -8.02 -6.05
N ALA A 78 -4.34 -7.95 -6.85
CA ALA A 78 -4.04 -6.78 -7.67
C ALA A 78 -5.14 -6.53 -8.70
N THR A 79 -5.33 -5.27 -9.09
CA THR A 79 -6.23 -4.94 -10.21
C THR A 79 -5.65 -5.45 -11.52
N GLU A 80 -6.49 -5.52 -12.56
CA GLU A 80 -5.99 -5.86 -13.89
C GLU A 80 -4.96 -4.85 -14.39
N SER A 81 -5.20 -3.55 -14.19
CA SER A 81 -4.26 -2.49 -14.57
C SER A 81 -2.92 -2.61 -13.83
N GLN A 82 -2.92 -2.96 -12.55
CA GLN A 82 -1.71 -3.20 -11.78
C GLN A 82 -0.94 -4.42 -12.32
N ARG A 83 -1.61 -5.52 -12.66
CA ARG A 83 -0.96 -6.70 -13.27
C ARG A 83 -0.41 -6.40 -14.66
N GLN A 84 -1.15 -5.66 -15.48
CA GLN A 84 -0.68 -5.23 -16.80
C GLN A 84 0.55 -4.33 -16.69
N ALA A 85 0.56 -3.38 -15.74
CA ALA A 85 1.69 -2.50 -15.49
C ALA A 85 2.92 -3.24 -14.93
N LEU A 86 2.72 -4.28 -14.10
CA LEU A 86 3.81 -5.16 -13.67
C LEU A 86 4.41 -5.94 -14.86
N GLY A 87 3.58 -6.48 -15.75
CA GLY A 87 4.01 -7.33 -16.84
C GLY A 87 4.41 -8.74 -16.38
N LYS A 88 5.26 -9.42 -17.15
CA LYS A 88 5.71 -10.78 -16.78
C LYS A 88 6.66 -10.75 -15.58
N PRO A 89 6.62 -11.75 -14.67
CA PRO A 89 7.66 -11.89 -13.65
C PRO A 89 9.00 -12.22 -14.31
N LEU A 90 10.06 -11.62 -13.79
CA LEU A 90 11.43 -11.92 -14.21
C LEU A 90 11.88 -13.25 -13.58
N THR A 91 12.69 -14.00 -14.31
CA THR A 91 13.10 -15.37 -13.95
C THR A 91 14.51 -15.41 -13.37
N GLY A 92 14.82 -16.47 -12.61
CA GLY A 92 16.12 -16.69 -11.96
C GLY A 92 16.23 -16.07 -10.56
N ASP A 93 17.11 -16.65 -9.74
CA ASP A 93 17.16 -16.43 -8.28
C ASP A 93 17.46 -14.98 -7.86
N ARG A 94 18.12 -14.19 -8.71
CA ARG A 94 18.35 -12.76 -8.43
C ARG A 94 17.07 -11.90 -8.51
N ASN A 95 16.02 -12.43 -9.14
CA ASN A 95 14.79 -11.72 -9.42
C ASN A 95 13.68 -12.03 -8.42
N ALA A 96 13.87 -13.02 -7.55
CA ALA A 96 12.91 -13.35 -6.50
C ALA A 96 13.63 -13.93 -5.29
N GLY A 97 13.15 -13.65 -4.09
CA GLY A 97 13.69 -14.29 -2.89
C GLY A 97 13.53 -13.48 -1.63
N LYS A 98 14.21 -13.94 -0.59
CA LYS A 98 14.27 -13.33 0.73
C LYS A 98 15.65 -12.70 0.93
N ARG A 99 15.70 -11.45 1.39
CA ARG A 99 16.94 -10.76 1.78
C ARG A 99 17.22 -10.99 3.26
N ASP A 100 18.45 -10.71 3.69
CA ASP A 100 18.86 -10.76 5.10
C ASP A 100 18.02 -9.84 6.00
N SER A 101 17.49 -8.74 5.44
CA SER A 101 16.55 -7.85 6.13
C SER A 101 15.17 -8.47 6.41
N GLY A 102 14.93 -9.69 5.92
CA GLY A 102 13.62 -10.35 5.94
C GLY A 102 12.76 -10.04 4.72
N LEU A 103 13.04 -8.97 3.96
CA LEU A 103 12.29 -8.57 2.77
C LEU A 103 12.12 -9.76 1.82
N VAL A 104 10.89 -10.07 1.43
CA VAL A 104 10.61 -10.93 0.28
C VAL A 104 10.20 -10.10 -0.93
N PHE A 105 10.65 -10.50 -2.11
CA PHE A 105 10.36 -9.78 -3.34
C PHE A 105 10.23 -10.70 -4.55
N GLN A 106 9.48 -10.23 -5.55
CA GLN A 106 9.50 -10.73 -6.91
C GLN A 106 9.59 -9.54 -7.87
N GLN A 107 10.60 -9.53 -8.73
CA GLN A 107 10.75 -8.55 -9.80
C GLN A 107 9.88 -8.92 -11.01
N PHE A 108 9.32 -7.91 -11.63
CA PHE A 108 8.55 -7.98 -12.87
C PHE A 108 9.12 -6.98 -13.86
N GLN A 109 8.78 -7.11 -15.14
CA GLN A 109 9.27 -6.22 -16.20
C GLN A 109 9.06 -4.74 -15.90
N GLY A 110 7.90 -4.38 -15.36
CA GLY A 110 7.54 -3.00 -15.03
C GLY A 110 7.69 -2.62 -13.56
N GLY A 111 8.10 -3.55 -12.68
CA GLY A 111 8.10 -3.28 -11.25
C GLY A 111 8.51 -4.43 -10.34
N VAL A 112 8.06 -4.37 -9.08
CA VAL A 112 8.32 -5.40 -8.06
C VAL A 112 7.11 -5.45 -7.14
N ILE A 113 6.85 -6.65 -6.65
CA ILE A 113 6.04 -6.84 -5.46
C ILE A 113 6.98 -7.12 -4.30
N THR A 114 6.88 -6.36 -3.22
CA THR A 114 7.70 -6.54 -2.01
C THR A 114 6.83 -6.68 -0.77
N ALA A 115 7.24 -7.54 0.16
CA ALA A 115 6.69 -7.62 1.50
C ALA A 115 7.84 -7.55 2.52
N LYS A 116 7.59 -6.96 3.69
CA LYS A 116 8.63 -6.81 4.72
C LYS A 116 9.17 -8.15 5.25
N ASN A 117 8.37 -9.23 5.17
CA ASN A 117 8.76 -10.60 5.50
C ASN A 117 7.83 -11.62 4.81
N ASP A 118 8.16 -12.91 4.95
CA ASP A 118 7.46 -14.06 4.37
C ASP A 118 6.28 -14.57 5.21
N ALA A 119 5.99 -13.97 6.36
CA ALA A 119 4.88 -14.42 7.20
C ALA A 119 3.54 -14.26 6.48
N ALA A 120 2.69 -15.27 6.58
CA ALA A 120 1.35 -15.23 6.02
C ALA A 120 0.56 -14.04 6.57
N GLY A 121 -0.15 -13.33 5.70
CA GLY A 121 -0.91 -12.12 6.06
C GLY A 121 -0.08 -10.84 6.15
N THR A 122 1.24 -10.89 6.01
CA THR A 122 2.05 -9.67 5.85
C THR A 122 1.64 -8.94 4.56
N PRO A 123 1.33 -7.64 4.63
CA PRO A 123 1.03 -6.86 3.43
C PRO A 123 2.23 -6.83 2.47
N ALA A 124 1.94 -6.97 1.19
CA ALA A 124 2.90 -6.74 0.11
C ALA A 124 2.39 -5.67 -0.84
N TYR A 125 3.31 -4.96 -1.46
CA TYR A 125 3.03 -3.72 -2.19
C TYR A 125 3.70 -3.71 -3.55
N ILE A 126 3.01 -3.10 -4.51
CA ILE A 126 3.44 -2.94 -5.90
C ILE A 126 4.13 -1.59 -6.08
N THR A 127 5.41 -1.59 -6.45
CA THR A 127 6.14 -0.38 -6.87
C THR A 127 6.53 -0.48 -8.35
N LEU A 128 6.25 0.59 -9.10
CA LEU A 128 6.29 0.62 -10.58
C LEU A 128 7.07 1.83 -11.10
N GLY A 129 7.55 1.73 -12.35
CA GLY A 129 7.98 2.86 -13.18
C GLY A 129 8.92 3.87 -12.50
N LYS A 130 8.68 5.17 -12.73
CA LYS A 130 9.52 6.26 -12.20
C LYS A 130 9.60 6.32 -10.68
N ILE A 131 8.55 5.86 -9.98
CA ILE A 131 8.57 5.73 -8.52
C ILE A 131 9.59 4.66 -8.10
N ARG A 132 9.57 3.49 -8.75
CA ARG A 132 10.57 2.45 -8.53
C ARG A 132 11.98 2.96 -8.85
N ASP A 133 12.15 3.63 -9.99
CA ASP A 133 13.45 4.15 -10.40
C ASP A 133 14.03 5.06 -9.31
N ALA A 134 13.23 6.01 -8.80
CA ALA A 134 13.63 6.92 -7.73
C ALA A 134 13.90 6.22 -6.38
N TRP A 135 13.17 5.16 -6.06
CA TRP A 135 13.40 4.34 -4.86
C TRP A 135 14.71 3.53 -4.95
N ASN A 136 15.11 3.14 -6.16
CA ASN A 136 16.36 2.44 -6.42
C ASN A 136 17.59 3.34 -6.54
N ILE A 137 17.44 4.67 -6.49
CA ILE A 137 18.57 5.60 -6.44
C ILE A 137 19.30 5.43 -5.10
N PRO A 138 20.62 5.15 -5.10
CA PRO A 138 21.45 5.19 -3.89
C PRO A 138 21.43 6.56 -3.24
N ARG A 139 21.16 6.61 -1.93
CA ARG A 139 21.03 7.84 -1.14
C ARG A 139 21.86 7.77 0.14
N ALA A 140 22.36 8.92 0.55
CA ALA A 140 22.91 9.13 1.89
C ALA A 140 21.78 9.08 2.94
N PRO A 141 22.11 8.97 4.25
CA PRO A 141 21.09 8.88 5.31
C PRO A 141 20.09 10.05 5.35
N ASP A 142 20.46 11.22 4.82
CA ASP A 142 19.59 12.40 4.73
C ASP A 142 18.62 12.36 3.53
N GLY A 143 18.68 11.33 2.68
CA GLY A 143 17.86 11.19 1.48
C GLY A 143 18.48 11.77 0.21
N THR A 144 19.60 12.49 0.30
CA THR A 144 20.28 13.06 -0.86
C THR A 144 20.89 11.95 -1.72
N PRO A 145 20.74 11.97 -3.07
CA PRO A 145 21.41 11.00 -3.93
C PRO A 145 22.92 10.96 -3.70
N ALA A 146 23.47 9.76 -3.53
CA ALA A 146 24.90 9.54 -3.27
C ALA A 146 25.33 8.17 -3.77
N VAL A 147 26.39 8.11 -4.59
CA VAL A 147 26.86 6.86 -5.23
C VAL A 147 27.22 5.76 -4.22
N THR A 148 27.75 6.15 -3.05
CA THR A 148 28.11 5.24 -1.95
C THR A 148 26.96 4.98 -0.98
N GLY A 149 25.77 5.48 -1.28
CA GLY A 149 24.58 5.35 -0.46
C GLY A 149 23.90 3.99 -0.53
N SER A 150 22.78 3.88 0.18
CA SER A 150 21.88 2.71 0.14
C SER A 150 20.60 3.04 -0.61
N ASN A 151 19.94 2.02 -1.17
CA ASN A 151 18.72 2.17 -1.95
C ASN A 151 17.67 1.13 -1.57
N GLY A 152 16.49 1.25 -2.18
CA GLY A 152 15.39 0.33 -1.95
C GLY A 152 15.01 0.27 -0.46
N SER A 153 14.67 -0.92 0.02
CA SER A 153 14.28 -1.15 1.41
C SER A 153 15.41 -0.96 2.43
N ALA A 154 16.67 -0.99 1.99
CA ALA A 154 17.83 -0.71 2.84
C ALA A 154 18.22 0.78 2.83
N GLY A 155 17.62 1.57 1.94
CA GLY A 155 17.84 3.00 1.81
C GLY A 155 17.02 3.82 2.80
N PRO A 156 17.21 5.15 2.80
CA PRO A 156 16.59 6.06 3.76
C PRO A 156 15.06 6.19 3.63
N LEU A 157 14.46 5.69 2.53
CA LEU A 157 13.00 5.62 2.39
C LEU A 157 12.39 4.42 3.13
N GLY A 158 13.15 3.33 3.29
CA GLY A 158 12.68 2.09 3.91
C GLY A 158 11.75 1.25 3.01
N PHE A 159 10.98 0.38 3.64
CA PHE A 159 10.06 -0.53 2.96
C PHE A 159 8.83 0.23 2.40
N PRO A 160 8.25 -0.20 1.26
CA PRO A 160 6.98 0.34 0.81
C PRO A 160 5.85 0.02 1.80
N THR A 161 4.91 0.97 1.96
CA THR A 161 3.73 0.86 2.83
C THR A 161 2.41 1.07 2.10
N SER A 162 2.46 1.38 0.81
CA SER A 162 1.33 1.39 -0.11
C SER A 162 1.74 0.89 -1.48
N ASP A 163 0.75 0.57 -2.32
CA ASP A 163 0.99 0.46 -3.75
C ASP A 163 1.37 1.83 -4.35
N VAL A 164 1.59 1.85 -5.66
CA VAL A 164 1.41 3.05 -6.46
C VAL A 164 -0.09 3.30 -6.65
N ASP A 165 -0.59 4.36 -6.02
CA ASP A 165 -1.97 4.81 -6.10
C ASP A 165 -2.07 6.11 -6.90
N ALA A 166 -3.21 6.33 -7.58
CA ALA A 166 -3.50 7.60 -8.25
C ALA A 166 -4.10 8.60 -7.25
N VAL A 167 -3.51 9.77 -7.12
CA VAL A 167 -3.97 10.87 -6.25
C VAL A 167 -4.04 12.15 -7.09
N GLY A 168 -5.24 12.47 -7.56
CA GLY A 168 -5.42 13.53 -8.56
C GLY A 168 -4.65 13.18 -9.84
N ASP A 169 -3.82 14.10 -10.32
CA ASP A 169 -2.96 13.91 -11.49
C ASP A 169 -1.63 13.18 -11.17
N LEU A 170 -1.40 12.81 -9.91
CA LEU A 170 -0.15 12.18 -9.47
C LEU A 170 -0.31 10.68 -9.31
N GLN A 171 0.80 9.97 -9.48
CA GLN A 171 1.03 8.63 -8.93
C GLN A 171 1.81 8.78 -7.63
N VAL A 172 1.39 8.12 -6.56
CA VAL A 172 1.98 8.26 -5.23
C VAL A 172 2.23 6.88 -4.64
N SER A 173 3.40 6.70 -4.03
CA SER A 173 3.68 5.54 -3.18
C SER A 173 4.32 6.00 -1.87
N THR A 174 3.89 5.40 -0.77
CA THR A 174 4.39 5.67 0.57
C THR A 174 5.37 4.59 1.01
N PHE A 175 6.33 5.01 1.82
CA PHE A 175 7.37 4.18 2.40
C PHE A 175 7.47 4.49 3.89
N GLU A 176 8.12 3.62 4.66
CA GLU A 176 8.25 3.77 6.12
C GLU A 176 8.75 5.15 6.58
N HIS A 177 9.60 5.78 5.77
CA HIS A 177 10.25 7.04 6.11
C HIS A 177 10.02 8.12 5.05
N GLY A 178 8.97 8.00 4.22
CA GLY A 178 8.73 8.99 3.19
C GLY A 178 7.69 8.62 2.16
N LYS A 179 7.74 9.34 1.04
CA LYS A 179 6.89 9.09 -0.14
C LYS A 179 7.60 9.51 -1.41
N ILE A 180 7.18 8.92 -2.51
CA ILE A 180 7.56 9.35 -3.86
C ILE A 180 6.29 9.66 -4.63
N GLU A 181 6.29 10.81 -5.28
CA GLU A 181 5.20 11.29 -6.12
C GLU A 181 5.73 11.47 -7.55
N TYR A 182 4.95 11.03 -8.53
CA TYR A 182 5.27 11.14 -9.95
C TYR A 182 4.11 11.77 -10.70
N ASN A 183 4.39 12.83 -11.45
CA ASN A 183 3.44 13.43 -12.38
C ASN A 183 3.68 12.86 -13.79
N PRO A 184 2.81 11.98 -14.32
CA PRO A 184 2.97 11.42 -15.65
C PRO A 184 2.80 12.44 -16.80
N GLN A 185 2.19 13.60 -16.55
CA GLN A 185 2.01 14.64 -17.57
C GLN A 185 3.29 15.49 -17.73
N THR A 186 3.96 15.81 -16.62
CA THR A 186 5.16 16.66 -16.64
C THR A 186 6.46 15.86 -16.57
N GLY A 187 6.39 14.59 -16.20
CA GLY A 187 7.57 13.75 -15.94
C GLY A 187 8.23 14.03 -14.58
N GLN A 188 7.71 14.97 -13.78
CA GLN A 188 8.32 15.37 -12.51
C GLN A 188 8.21 14.26 -11.46
N VAL A 189 9.31 14.01 -10.76
CA VAL A 189 9.36 13.11 -9.61
C VAL A 189 9.76 13.90 -8.38
N GLU A 190 8.92 13.89 -7.35
CA GLU A 190 9.21 14.44 -6.03
C GLU A 190 9.48 13.30 -5.04
N VAL A 191 10.56 13.43 -4.28
CA VAL A 191 10.93 12.47 -3.25
C VAL A 191 10.94 13.18 -1.91
N THR A 192 10.17 12.67 -0.95
CA THR A 192 10.17 13.15 0.43
C THR A 192 10.78 12.07 1.32
N VAL A 193 11.79 12.43 2.11
CA VAL A 193 12.40 11.57 3.15
C VAL A 193 12.30 12.30 4.49
N ASN A 194 11.73 11.66 5.51
CA ASN A 194 11.52 12.22 6.85
C ASN A 194 10.94 13.65 6.80
N ASP A 195 9.84 13.80 6.06
CA ASP A 195 9.11 15.06 5.83
C ASP A 195 9.91 16.18 5.12
N LYS A 196 11.05 15.85 4.50
CA LYS A 196 11.86 16.78 3.72
C LYS A 196 11.90 16.38 2.25
N VAL A 197 11.59 17.33 1.37
CA VAL A 197 11.78 17.16 -0.07
C VAL A 197 13.27 17.11 -0.38
N VAL A 198 13.70 16.07 -1.09
CA VAL A 198 15.08 15.83 -1.50
C VAL A 198 15.17 15.67 -3.02
N PRO A 199 16.35 15.85 -3.64
CA PRO A 199 16.51 15.62 -5.07
C PRO A 199 16.11 14.20 -5.46
N SER A 200 15.33 14.05 -6.54
CA SER A 200 14.89 12.74 -7.04
C SER A 200 16.06 11.88 -7.50
N GLY A 201 17.10 12.50 -8.07
CA GLY A 201 18.23 11.80 -8.70
C GLY A 201 17.92 11.23 -10.09
N LEU A 202 16.74 11.55 -10.64
CA LEU A 202 16.30 11.18 -12.00
C LEU A 202 16.42 12.34 -12.98
#